data_AF-A0A8K1FW81-F1
#
_entry.id   AF-A0A8K1FW81-F1
#
_cell.length_a   1.000
_cell.length_b   1.000
_cell.length_c   1.000
_cell.angle_alpha   90.00
_cell.angle_beta   90.00
_cell.angle_gamma   90.00
#
_symmetry.space_group_name_H-M   'P 1'
#
loop_
_entity.id
_entity.type
_entity.pdbx_description
1 polymer ?
#
loop_
_entity_poly.entity_id
_entity_poly.type
_entity_poly.pdbx_seq_one_letter_code
_entity_poly.pdbx_strand_id
1 'polypeptide(L)'
;MALRRVLALGAALGRRSCCSKPSLPPDFVEALRAVAGAPNVSTAAAVREQHGHDESMHPCAPPDVVVWPQAVGQVQELAALCHRCRVPMVPFGTGTGLEGGVNAVQ
;
A
#
# COMPACT_ATOMS: atom_id res chain seq x y z
N MET A 1 40.48 -27.60 -15.67
CA MET A 1 39.79 -28.91 -15.76
C MET A 1 38.57 -28.84 -14.84
N ALA A 2 37.45 -28.26 -15.28
CA ALA A 2 36.43 -28.84 -16.17
C ALA A 2 35.54 -29.89 -15.48
N LEU A 3 34.36 -29.44 -15.01
CA LEU A 3 33.07 -30.15 -15.16
C LEU A 3 31.94 -29.16 -14.82
N ARG A 4 31.45 -28.37 -15.78
CA ARG A 4 30.25 -28.60 -16.64
C ARG A 4 28.94 -28.92 -15.90
N ARG A 5 28.07 -27.90 -15.89
CA ARG A 5 26.60 -27.86 -16.12
C ARG A 5 25.71 -28.84 -15.37
N VAL A 6 24.74 -28.29 -14.63
CA VAL A 6 23.31 -28.57 -14.86
C VAL A 6 22.54 -27.25 -14.80
N LEU A 7 22.04 -26.80 -15.96
CA LEU A 7 20.88 -25.92 -16.02
C LEU A 7 19.68 -26.76 -15.60
N ALA A 8 18.99 -26.37 -14.54
CA ALA A 8 17.60 -26.75 -14.34
C ALA A 8 16.74 -25.51 -14.58
N LEU A 9 16.27 -25.40 -15.83
CA LEU A 9 15.15 -24.54 -16.20
C LEU A 9 13.90 -25.11 -15.51
N GLY A 10 13.67 -24.70 -14.28
CA GLY A 10 12.47 -25.03 -13.51
C GLY A 10 11.66 -23.78 -13.32
N ALA A 11 10.91 -23.36 -14.33
CA ALA A 11 9.81 -22.42 -14.16
C ALA A 11 8.75 -23.10 -13.29
N ALA A 12 8.96 -23.06 -11.98
CA ALA A 12 7.90 -23.35 -11.03
C ALA A 12 6.91 -22.20 -11.15
N LEU A 13 5.83 -22.41 -11.91
CA LEU A 13 4.58 -21.70 -11.69
C LEU A 13 4.11 -22.08 -10.28
N GLY A 14 4.73 -21.44 -9.28
CA GLY A 14 4.30 -21.51 -7.90
C GLY A 14 2.87 -21.00 -7.85
N ARG A 15 1.99 -21.80 -7.25
CA ARG A 15 0.67 -21.37 -6.81
C ARG A 15 0.83 -19.98 -6.20
N ARG A 16 0.29 -18.95 -6.87
CA ARG A 16 0.25 -17.60 -6.31
C ARG A 16 -0.50 -17.73 -4.99
N SER A 17 0.20 -17.53 -3.87
CA SER A 17 -0.46 -17.33 -2.60
C SER A 17 -1.40 -16.14 -2.80
N CYS A 18 -2.69 -16.42 -2.83
CA CYS A 18 -3.74 -15.43 -3.04
C CYS A 18 -3.90 -14.46 -1.87
N CYS A 19 -3.05 -14.55 -0.83
CA CYS A 19 -3.21 -13.79 0.41
C CYS A 19 -1.96 -13.03 0.87
N SER A 20 -0.87 -12.96 0.09
CA SER A 20 0.27 -12.11 0.46
C SER A 20 0.19 -10.75 -0.24
N LYS A 21 -0.04 -9.70 0.56
CA LYS A 21 0.01 -8.31 0.11
C LYS A 21 1.34 -8.04 -0.64
N PRO A 22 1.32 -7.50 -1.87
CA PRO A 22 2.55 -7.17 -2.57
C PRO A 22 3.32 -6.08 -1.82
N SER A 23 4.65 -6.16 -1.84
CA SER A 23 5.50 -5.12 -1.26
C SER A 23 5.37 -3.82 -2.06
N LEU A 24 5.43 -2.68 -1.37
CA LEU A 24 5.48 -1.38 -2.03
C LEU A 24 6.68 -1.29 -2.99
N PRO A 25 6.56 -0.55 -4.11
CA PRO A 25 7.70 -0.22 -4.95
C PRO A 25 8.81 0.47 -4.15
N PRO A 26 10.09 0.28 -4.54
CA PRO A 26 11.19 1.00 -3.91
C PRO A 26 10.97 2.51 -4.01
N ASP A 27 11.40 3.25 -2.99
CA ASP A 27 11.33 4.71 -2.88
C ASP A 27 9.92 5.32 -2.96
N PHE A 28 8.86 4.50 -2.96
CA PHE A 28 7.49 4.98 -3.06
C PHE A 28 7.11 5.92 -1.91
N VAL A 29 7.57 5.62 -0.69
CA VAL A 29 7.35 6.48 0.48
C VAL A 29 8.02 7.84 0.31
N GLU A 30 9.21 7.89 -0.28
CA GLU A 30 9.90 9.16 -0.55
C GLU A 30 9.18 9.97 -1.63
N ALA A 31 8.65 9.29 -2.66
CA ALA A 31 7.81 9.94 -3.66
C ALA A 31 6.53 10.55 -3.04
N LEU A 32 5.88 9.86 -2.10
CA LEU A 32 4.73 10.41 -1.36
C LEU A 32 5.15 11.65 -0.54
N ARG A 33 6.31 11.60 0.12
CA ARG A 33 6.85 12.71 0.92
C ARG A 33 7.21 13.93 0.06
N ALA A 34 7.69 13.73 -1.16
CA ALA A 34 7.97 14.82 -2.09
C ALA A 34 6.70 15.59 -2.49
N VAL A 35 5.56 14.91 -2.59
CA VAL A 35 4.27 15.52 -2.96
C VAL A 35 3.58 16.16 -1.76
N ALA A 36 3.42 15.41 -0.66
CA ALA A 36 2.63 15.83 0.50
C ALA A 36 3.44 16.57 1.58
N GLY A 37 4.77 16.48 1.53
CA GLY A 37 5.67 16.90 2.61
C GLY A 37 5.90 15.78 3.62
N ALA A 38 7.14 15.66 4.12
CA ALA A 38 7.53 14.59 5.05
C ALA A 38 6.66 14.46 6.34
N PRO A 39 6.22 15.56 6.99
CA PRO A 39 5.35 15.47 8.18
C PRO A 39 3.97 14.87 7.90
N ASN A 40 3.52 14.90 6.63
CA ASN A 40 2.20 14.47 6.22
C ASN A 40 2.18 13.03 5.69
N VAL A 41 3.23 12.24 5.92
CA VAL A 41 3.34 10.84 5.50
C VAL A 41 3.79 9.99 6.68
N SER A 42 2.98 9.00 7.04
CA SER A 42 3.25 8.11 8.17
C SER A 42 3.26 6.64 7.77
N THR A 43 4.27 5.92 8.26
CA THR A 43 4.37 4.45 8.22
C THR A 43 4.28 3.82 9.62
N ALA A 44 3.98 4.63 10.64
CA ALA A 44 3.89 4.17 12.03
C ALA A 44 2.74 3.17 12.21
N ALA A 45 2.99 2.08 12.95
CA ALA A 45 2.03 1.00 13.14
C ALA A 45 0.69 1.50 13.69
N ALA A 46 0.72 2.27 14.79
CA ALA A 46 -0.49 2.79 15.43
C ALA A 46 -1.35 3.66 14.49
N VAL A 47 -0.71 4.49 13.66
CA VAL A 47 -1.41 5.31 12.66
C VAL A 47 -2.07 4.43 11.61
N ARG A 48 -1.34 3.44 11.08
CA ARG A 48 -1.86 2.53 10.06
C ARG A 48 -3.00 1.67 10.59
N GLU A 49 -2.90 1.20 11.83
CA GLU A 49 -3.96 0.45 12.53
C GLU A 49 -5.23 1.31 12.69
N GLN A 50 -5.07 2.58 13.11
CA GLN A 50 -6.19 3.52 13.21
C GLN A 50 -6.89 3.77 11.86
N HIS A 51 -6.13 3.74 10.75
CA HIS A 51 -6.67 3.93 9.40
C HIS A 51 -6.98 2.59 8.70
N GLY A 52 -6.98 1.47 9.43
CA GLY A 52 -7.23 0.14 8.91
C GLY A 52 -8.62 -0.42 9.20
N HIS A 53 -9.45 0.31 9.96
CA HIS A 53 -10.82 -0.07 10.26
C HIS A 53 -11.73 1.16 10.34
N ASP A 54 -13.03 0.93 10.20
CA ASP A 54 -14.09 1.88 10.54
C ASP A 54 -14.92 1.37 11.74
N GLU A 55 -16.14 1.86 11.93
CA GLU A 55 -17.07 1.41 12.98
C GLU A 55 -17.76 0.07 12.65
N SER A 56 -17.40 -0.57 11.53
CA SER A 56 -17.89 -1.90 11.19
C SER A 56 -17.36 -3.00 12.11
N MET A 57 -17.91 -4.20 11.94
CA MET A 57 -17.44 -5.42 12.59
C MET A 57 -16.32 -6.14 11.80
N HIS A 58 -15.80 -5.53 10.73
CA HIS A 58 -14.75 -6.16 9.92
C HIS A 58 -13.38 -6.12 10.63
N PRO A 59 -12.55 -7.16 10.49
CA PRO A 59 -11.18 -7.13 11.01
C PRO A 59 -10.37 -5.97 10.43
N CYS A 60 -9.57 -5.32 11.27
CA CYS A 60 -8.66 -4.26 10.84
C CYS A 60 -7.71 -4.78 9.74
N ALA A 61 -7.68 -4.09 8.62
CA ALA A 61 -6.76 -4.32 7.50
C ALA A 61 -6.01 -3.02 7.21
N PRO A 62 -4.83 -2.81 7.83
CA PRO A 62 -4.13 -1.54 7.76
C PRO A 62 -3.47 -1.29 6.37
N PRO A 63 -3.45 -0.03 5.88
CA PRO A 63 -2.65 0.34 4.72
C PRO A 63 -1.15 0.25 5.02
N ASP A 64 -0.30 0.37 4.00
CA ASP A 64 1.15 0.42 4.20
C ASP A 64 1.64 1.81 4.61
N VAL A 65 0.96 2.86 4.12
CA VAL A 65 1.30 4.27 4.34
C VAL A 65 0.00 5.06 4.47
N VAL A 66 -0.02 6.02 5.39
CA VAL A 66 -1.08 7.02 5.52
C VAL A 66 -0.53 8.39 5.10
N VAL A 67 -1.30 9.14 4.32
CA VAL A 67 -0.90 10.45 3.78
C VAL A 67 -2.01 11.47 4.02
N TRP A 68 -1.67 12.66 4.53
CA TRP A 68 -2.61 13.76 4.78
C TRP A 68 -2.35 14.94 3.84
N PRO A 69 -2.84 14.89 2.59
CA PRO A 69 -2.71 16.01 1.66
C PRO A 69 -3.43 17.26 2.19
N GLN A 70 -2.83 18.42 2.00
CA GLN A 70 -3.31 19.73 2.46
C GLN A 70 -3.92 20.58 1.33
N ALA A 71 -3.85 20.11 0.09
CA ALA A 71 -4.42 20.80 -1.08
C ALA A 71 -4.91 19.81 -2.14
N VAL A 72 -5.88 20.25 -2.94
CA VAL A 72 -6.44 19.45 -4.06
C VAL A 72 -5.35 19.01 -5.05
N GLY A 73 -4.38 19.88 -5.35
CA GLY A 73 -3.26 19.54 -6.23
C GLY A 73 -2.44 18.35 -5.75
N GLN A 74 -2.23 18.24 -4.43
CA GLN A 74 -1.52 17.09 -3.84
C GLN A 74 -2.35 15.81 -3.99
N VAL A 75 -3.67 15.87 -3.80
CA VAL A 75 -4.55 14.70 -4.02
C VAL A 75 -4.46 14.22 -5.46
N GLN A 76 -4.51 15.13 -6.43
CA GLN A 76 -4.40 14.82 -7.86
C GLN A 76 -3.07 14.14 -8.19
N GLU A 77 -1.96 14.66 -7.67
CA GLU A 77 -0.64 14.12 -7.92
C GLU A 77 -0.42 12.76 -7.24
N LEU A 78 -0.90 12.60 -5.99
CA LEU A 78 -0.88 11.31 -5.28
C LEU A 78 -1.69 10.25 -6.01
N ALA A 79 -2.89 10.59 -6.51
CA ALA A 79 -3.72 9.67 -7.28
C ALA A 79 -3.02 9.23 -8.57
N ALA A 80 -2.40 10.17 -9.29
CA ALA A 80 -1.62 9.88 -10.48
C ALA A 80 -0.40 9.00 -10.17
N LEU A 81 0.30 9.25 -9.06
CA LEU A 81 1.43 8.45 -8.59
C LEU A 81 1.02 7.01 -8.27
N CYS A 82 -0.03 6.83 -7.45
CA CYS A 82 -0.60 5.52 -7.13
C CYS A 82 -1.00 4.74 -8.39
N HIS A 83 -1.64 5.41 -9.36
CA HIS A 83 -2.02 4.79 -10.63
C HIS A 83 -0.80 4.29 -11.42
N ARG A 84 0.24 5.14 -11.61
CA ARG A 84 1.47 4.75 -12.32
C ARG A 84 2.19 3.58 -11.66
N CYS A 85 2.23 3.58 -10.33
CA CYS A 85 2.92 2.57 -9.53
C CYS A 85 2.06 1.31 -9.26
N ARG A 86 0.79 1.29 -9.69
CA ARG A 86 -0.20 0.25 -9.39
C ARG A 86 -0.35 -0.03 -7.88
N VAL A 87 -0.33 1.03 -7.08
CA VAL A 87 -0.57 0.96 -5.64
C VAL A 87 -2.03 1.40 -5.38
N PRO A 88 -2.88 0.56 -4.75
CA PRO A 88 -4.23 0.96 -4.39
C PRO A 88 -4.24 2.19 -3.47
N MET A 89 -5.25 3.05 -3.65
CA MET A 89 -5.51 4.19 -2.79
C MET A 89 -6.87 4.02 -2.13
N VAL A 90 -6.91 4.12 -0.81
CA VAL A 90 -8.14 4.06 -0.02
C VAL A 90 -8.38 5.44 0.59
N PRO A 91 -9.46 6.15 0.22
CA PRO A 91 -9.79 7.42 0.84
C PRO A 91 -10.27 7.19 2.28
N PHE A 92 -9.85 8.07 3.19
CA PHE A 92 -10.22 8.01 4.60
C PHE A 92 -10.80 9.35 5.05
N GLY A 93 -11.98 9.32 5.67
CA GLY A 93 -12.63 10.49 6.27
C GLY A 93 -12.42 10.52 7.78
N THR A 94 -13.50 10.29 8.54
CA THR A 94 -13.48 10.19 10.01
C THR A 94 -13.39 8.74 10.52
N GLY A 95 -13.52 7.75 9.64
CA GLY A 95 -13.54 6.32 10.03
C GLY A 95 -14.88 5.83 10.58
N THR A 96 -15.98 6.54 10.38
CA THR A 96 -17.31 6.19 10.93
C THR A 96 -18.16 5.37 9.96
N GLY A 97 -17.55 4.70 8.99
CA GLY A 97 -18.24 3.77 8.09
C GLY A 97 -18.69 2.51 8.84
N LEU A 98 -19.72 1.82 8.36
CA LEU A 98 -20.27 0.62 9.00
C LEU A 98 -20.04 -0.67 8.22
N GLU A 99 -19.38 -0.58 7.05
CA GLU A 99 -19.27 -1.67 6.09
C GLU A 99 -17.81 -1.95 5.65
N GLY A 100 -16.81 -1.45 6.39
CA GLY A 100 -15.40 -1.74 6.12
C GLY A 100 -14.85 -1.01 4.89
N GLY A 101 -15.42 0.15 4.55
CA GLY A 101 -15.07 0.88 3.33
C GLY A 101 -13.63 1.42 3.29
N VAL A 102 -12.98 1.47 4.46
CA VAL A 102 -11.60 1.94 4.63
C VAL A 102 -10.58 0.81 4.78
N ASN A 103 -11.02 -0.45 4.82
CA ASN A 103 -10.15 -1.59 5.06
C ASN A 103 -9.28 -1.88 3.81
N ALA A 104 -7.96 -1.91 3.96
CA ALA A 104 -7.01 -2.12 2.85
C ALA A 104 -6.81 -3.62 2.56
N VAL A 105 -7.82 -4.25 1.95
CA VAL A 105 -7.88 -5.71 1.72
C VAL A 105 -7.26 -6.20 0.41
N GLN A 106 -6.69 -5.30 -0.41
CA GLN A 106 -6.14 -5.60 -1.74
C GLN A 106 -4.63 -5.36 -1.84
#